data_AF-A0A1V5ASZ6-F1
#
_entry.id   AF-A0A1V5ASZ6-F1
#
_cell.length_a   1.000
_cell.length_b   1.000
_cell.length_c   1.000
_cell.angle_alpha   90.00
_cell.angle_beta   90.00
_cell.angle_gamma   90.00
#
_symmetry.space_group_name_H-M   'P 1'
#
loop_
_entity.id
_entity.type
_entity.pdbx_description
1 polymer ?
#
loop_
_entity_poly.entity_id
_entity_poly.type
_entity_poly.pdbx_seq_one_letter_code
_entity_poly.pdbx_strand_id
1 'polypeptide(L)'
;MRGDLQALRRAGLRSALFRGRLAGLSSRNFVILTELETPLGISADHIWLSRDEFCRMPPVGSLLEFVADIETYERASDGSEDLGLVNLRQIEVQA
;
A
#
# COMPACT_ATOMS: atom_id res chain seq x y z
N MET A 1 1.81 -10.07 -0.74
CA MET A 1 1.51 -9.22 0.43
C MET A 1 1.85 -9.84 1.78
N ARG A 2 1.36 -11.06 2.13
CA ARG A 2 1.69 -11.68 3.44
C ARG A 2 3.19 -11.87 3.68
N GLY A 3 3.98 -12.20 2.66
CA GLY A 3 5.44 -12.34 2.82
C GLY A 3 6.18 -11.01 2.96
N ASP A 4 5.74 -10.00 2.20
CA ASP A 4 6.53 -8.79 1.93
C ASP A 4 6.42 -7.76 3.06
N LEU A 5 5.19 -7.50 3.55
CA LEU A 5 5.01 -6.67 4.74
C LEU A 5 5.54 -7.35 6.00
N GLN A 6 5.48 -8.69 6.07
CA GLN A 6 6.11 -9.43 7.16
C GLN A 6 7.64 -9.29 7.12
N ALA A 7 8.25 -9.28 5.94
CA ALA A 7 9.69 -9.04 5.79
C ALA A 7 10.07 -7.63 6.26
N LEU A 8 9.30 -6.59 5.89
CA LEU A 8 9.50 -5.22 6.38
C LEU A 8 9.35 -5.14 7.90
N ARG A 9 8.31 -5.77 8.47
CA ARG A 9 8.09 -5.81 9.92
C ARG A 9 9.21 -6.56 10.66
N ARG A 10 9.68 -7.70 10.12
CA ARG A 10 10.82 -8.46 10.67
C ARG A 10 12.13 -7.67 10.62
N ALA A 11 12.29 -6.78 9.62
CA ALA A 11 13.39 -5.83 9.55
C ALA A 11 13.26 -4.66 10.55
N GLY A 12 12.19 -4.63 11.37
CA GLY A 12 11.96 -3.59 12.37
C GLY A 12 11.42 -2.28 11.78
N LEU A 13 11.06 -2.26 10.50
CA LEU A 13 10.48 -1.08 9.85
C LEU A 13 9.03 -0.92 10.29
N ARG A 14 8.72 0.24 10.85
CA ARG A 14 7.36 0.65 11.24
C ARG A 14 6.69 1.54 10.20
N SER A 15 7.50 2.25 9.43
CA SER A 15 7.07 3.16 8.37
C SER A 15 8.05 3.04 7.23
N ALA A 16 7.56 3.11 6.00
CA ALA A 16 8.36 2.88 4.80
C ALA A 16 7.88 3.74 3.64
N LEU A 17 8.80 4.08 2.74
CA LEU A 17 8.50 4.65 1.44
C LEU A 17 8.05 3.54 0.49
N PHE A 18 6.91 3.73 -0.16
CA PHE A 18 6.39 2.82 -1.15
C PHE A 18 6.23 3.57 -2.46
N ARG A 19 6.48 2.85 -3.55
CA ARG A 19 6.30 3.37 -4.90
C ARG A 19 5.55 2.33 -5.72
N GLY A 20 4.50 2.74 -6.42
CA GLY A 20 3.72 1.81 -7.23
C GLY A 20 2.94 2.52 -8.32
N ARG A 21 2.51 1.77 -9.33
CA ARG A 21 1.70 2.26 -10.43
C ARG A 21 0.23 2.05 -10.14
N LEU A 22 -0.59 3.09 -10.31
CA LEU A 22 -2.04 3.00 -10.15
C LEU A 22 -2.66 2.14 -11.27
N ALA A 23 -3.20 0.98 -10.93
CA ALA A 23 -3.88 0.10 -11.88
C ALA A 23 -5.40 0.37 -11.96
N GLY A 24 -5.98 0.96 -10.91
CA GLY A 24 -7.40 1.32 -10.88
C GLY A 24 -8.02 1.22 -9.49
N LEU A 25 -9.34 1.07 -9.46
CA LEU A 25 -10.11 0.84 -8.24
C LEU A 25 -10.72 -0.57 -8.28
N SER A 26 -10.75 -1.23 -7.13
CA SER A 26 -11.53 -2.46 -6.97
C SER A 26 -13.03 -2.17 -6.92
N SER A 27 -13.86 -3.21 -7.07
CA SER A 27 -15.31 -3.11 -6.90
C SER A 27 -15.75 -2.66 -5.50
N ARG A 28 -14.84 -2.71 -4.52
CA ARG A 28 -15.04 -2.26 -3.14
C ARG A 28 -14.39 -0.90 -2.86
N ASN A 29 -14.06 -0.13 -3.90
CA ASN A 29 -13.52 1.23 -3.80
C ASN A 29 -12.13 1.31 -3.14
N PHE A 30 -11.33 0.25 -3.26
CA PHE A 30 -9.92 0.28 -2.87
C PHE A 30 -9.03 0.58 -4.06
N VAL A 31 -7.99 1.37 -3.83
CA VAL A 31 -6.95 1.65 -4.82
C VAL A 31 -6.11 0.40 -5.03
N ILE A 32 -5.91 0.04 -6.29
CA ILE A 32 -5.07 -1.09 -6.71
C ILE A 32 -3.77 -0.52 -7.26
N LEU A 33 -2.66 -0.87 -6.62
CA LEU A 33 -1.32 -0.58 -7.11
C LEU A 33 -0.68 -1.84 -7.69
N THR A 34 0.09 -1.68 -8.77
CA THR A 34 0.96 -2.71 -9.35
C THR A 34 2.40 -2.21 -9.36
N GLU A 35 3.37 -3.08 -9.65
CA GLU A 35 4.80 -2.70 -9.68
C GLU A 35 5.24 -2.06 -8.35
N LEU A 36 4.74 -2.57 -7.23
CA LEU A 36 4.98 -1.95 -5.94
C LEU A 36 6.40 -2.23 -5.45
N GLU A 37 7.24 -1.21 -5.42
CA GLU A 37 8.56 -1.21 -4.81
C GLU A 37 8.46 -0.85 -3.32
N THR A 38 9.13 -1.66 -2.50
CA THR A 38 9.37 -1.38 -1.08
C THR A 38 10.81 -0.91 -0.86
N PRO A 39 11.17 -0.33 0.30
CA PRO A 39 12.54 0.12 0.57
C PRO A 39 13.57 -1.01 0.57
N LEU A 40 13.10 -2.26 0.69
CA LEU A 40 13.94 -3.46 0.64
C LEU A 40 14.05 -4.05 -0.77
N GLY A 41 13.52 -3.39 -1.80
CA GLY A 41 13.50 -3.89 -3.18
C GLY A 41 12.53 -5.06 -3.40
N ILE A 42 11.64 -5.32 -2.45
CA ILE A 42 10.63 -6.39 -2.55
C ILE A 42 9.47 -5.87 -3.39
N SER A 43 9.09 -6.65 -4.41
CA SER A 43 7.93 -6.39 -5.27
C SER A 43 6.69 -7.05 -4.68
N ALA A 44 5.60 -6.30 -4.50
CA ALA A 44 4.31 -6.85 -4.08
C ALA A 44 3.29 -6.77 -5.23
N ASP A 45 2.51 -7.84 -5.41
CA ASP A 45 1.55 -7.95 -6.52
C ASP A 45 0.44 -6.89 -6.48
N HIS A 46 -0.02 -6.54 -5.28
CA HIS A 46 -0.99 -5.46 -5.06
C HIS A 46 -1.09 -5.05 -3.58
N ILE A 47 -1.49 -3.80 -3.35
CA ILE A 47 -1.87 -3.26 -2.04
C ILE A 47 -3.27 -2.65 -2.17
N TRP A 48 -4.06 -2.80 -1.12
CA TRP A 48 -5.37 -2.19 -0.97
C TRP A 48 -5.21 -0.91 -0.15
N LEU A 49 -5.37 0.25 -0.79
CA LEU A 49 -5.45 1.52 -0.06
C LEU A 49 -6.89 2.02 -0.06
N SER A 50 -7.32 2.62 1.04
CA SER A 50 -8.60 3.31 1.02
C SER A 50 -8.54 4.47 0.03
N ARG A 51 -9.56 4.61 -0.81
CA ARG A 51 -9.69 5.77 -1.70
C ARG A 51 -9.78 7.07 -0.91
N ASP A 52 -10.29 7.03 0.32
CA ASP A 52 -10.53 8.22 1.14
C ASP A 52 -9.23 8.91 1.57
N GLU A 53 -8.09 8.22 1.48
CA GLU A 53 -6.75 8.77 1.70
C GLU A 53 -6.32 9.72 0.56
N PHE A 54 -7.03 9.73 -0.57
CA PHE A 54 -6.71 10.53 -1.75
C PHE A 54 -7.70 11.69 -1.88
N CYS A 55 -7.22 12.93 -1.66
CA CYS A 55 -8.02 14.14 -1.91
C CYS A 55 -8.51 14.22 -3.37
N ARG A 56 -7.68 13.77 -4.31
CA ARG A 56 -8.03 13.59 -5.72
C ARG A 56 -7.34 12.34 -6.23
N MET A 57 -8.11 11.44 -6.84
CA MET A 57 -7.53 10.24 -7.45
C MET A 57 -6.67 10.62 -8.66
N PRO A 58 -5.41 10.15 -8.70
CA PRO A 58 -4.56 10.26 -9.87
C PRO A 58 -5.13 9.44 -11.05
N PRO A 59 -4.75 9.76 -12.30
CA PRO A 59 -5.10 8.92 -13.45
C PRO A 59 -4.57 7.48 -13.32
N VAL A 60 -5.32 6.52 -13.87
CA VAL A 60 -4.81 5.15 -14.04
C VAL A 60 -3.53 5.19 -14.87
N GLY A 61 -2.52 4.45 -14.44
CA GLY A 61 -1.18 4.44 -15.01
C GLY A 61 -0.22 5.41 -14.32
N SER A 62 -0.69 6.35 -13.49
CA SER A 62 0.18 7.26 -12.75
C SER A 62 1.07 6.52 -11.76
N LEU A 63 2.29 7.02 -11.61
CA LEU A 63 3.21 6.59 -10.59
C LEU A 63 2.89 7.31 -9.28
N LEU A 64 2.75 6.54 -8.22
CA LEU A 64 2.45 7.01 -6.88
C LEU A 64 3.60 6.71 -5.94
N GLU A 65 4.04 7.74 -5.23
CA GLU A 65 5.01 7.63 -4.16
C GLU A 65 4.39 8.12 -2.86
N PHE A 66 4.44 7.28 -1.83
CA PHE A 66 3.80 7.54 -0.56
C PHE A 66 4.56 6.88 0.59
N VAL A 67 4.50 7.50 1.76
CA VAL A 67 4.93 6.88 3.02
C VAL A 67 3.70 6.33 3.73
N ALA A 68 3.82 5.13 4.27
CA ALA A 68 2.79 4.54 5.09
C ALA A 68 3.39 3.79 6.28
N ASP A 69 2.61 3.74 7.36
CA ASP A 69 2.93 2.95 8.53
C ASP A 69 2.44 1.51 8.33
N ILE A 70 3.21 0.55 8.85
CA ILE A 70 2.93 -0.89 8.75
C ILE A 70 2.33 -1.33 10.08
N GLU A 71 1.02 -1.58 10.08
CA GLU A 71 0.29 -1.97 11.29
C GLU A 71 -0.34 -3.35 11.17
N THR A 72 -0.58 -3.98 12.33
CA THR A 72 -1.32 -5.25 12.40
C THR A 72 -2.80 -4.95 12.54
N TYR A 73 -3.63 -5.60 11.74
CA TYR A 73 -5.08 -5.52 11.86
C TYR A 73 -5.69 -6.92 11.91
N GLU A 74 -6.87 -7.02 12.51
CA GLU A 74 -7.65 -8.26 12.53
C GLU A 74 -8.57 -8.31 11.30
N ARG A 75 -8.49 -9.39 10.52
CA ARG A 75 -9.35 -9.61 9.37
C ARG A 75 -10.78 -9.83 9.83
N ALA A 76 -11.70 -8.95 9.42
CA ALA A 76 -13.12 -9.08 9.75
C ALA A 76 -13.78 -10.38 9.25
N SER A 77 -13.18 -11.08 8.27
CA SER A 77 -13.71 -12.32 7.72
C SER A 77 -13.49 -13.55 8.60
N ASP A 78 -12.35 -13.62 9.29
CA ASP A 78 -11.89 -14.84 9.97
C ASP A 78 -11.19 -14.58 11.32
N GLY A 79 -11.09 -13.33 11.76
CA GLY A 79 -10.44 -12.96 13.01
C GLY A 79 -8.92 -13.12 13.00
N SER A 80 -8.30 -13.42 11.84
CA SER A 80 -6.85 -13.63 11.77
C SER A 80 -6.09 -12.31 11.69
N GLU A 81 -4.93 -12.24 12.34
CA GLU A 81 -4.03 -11.09 12.23
C GLU A 81 -3.39 -11.03 10.83
N ASP A 82 -3.36 -9.84 10.25
CA ASP A 82 -2.60 -9.53 9.04
C ASP A 82 -1.95 -8.16 9.14
N LEU A 83 -1.13 -7.81 8.16
CA LEU A 83 -0.47 -6.51 8.07
C LEU A 83 -1.13 -5.63 7.02
N GLY A 84 -1.35 -4.37 7.39
CA GLY A 84 -1.90 -3.32 6.55
C GLY A 84 -0.98 -2.11 6.49
N LEU A 85 -1.19 -1.27 5.49
CA LEU A 85 -0.61 0.05 5.40
C LEU A 85 -1.63 1.09 5.89
N VAL A 86 -1.22 1.96 6.79
CA VAL A 86 -2.07 3.01 7.39
C VAL A 86 -1.35 4.37 7.40
N ASN A 87 -2.06 5.44 7.75
CA ASN A 87 -1.56 6.81 7.82
C ASN A 87 -0.85 7.25 6.53
N LEU A 88 -1.53 7.11 5.39
CA LEU A 88 -0.90 7.30 4.10
C LEU A 88 -0.55 8.77 3.89
N ARG A 89 0.73 9.03 3.59
CA ARG A 89 1.24 10.37 3.30
C ARG A 89 1.79 10.38 1.89
N GLN A 90 1.00 10.93 0.97
CA GLN A 90 1.38 11.08 -0.43
C GLN A 90 2.50 12.13 -0.54
N ILE A 91 3.58 11.78 -1.26
CA ILE A 91 4.75 12.67 -1.41
C ILE A 91 4.66 13.43 -2.74
N GLU A 92 4.33 12.75 -3.84
CA GLU A 92 4.12 13.41 -5.14
C GLU A 92 3.42 12.49 -6.16
N VAL A 93 2.79 13.09 -7.17
CA VAL A 93 2.26 12.41 -8.37
C VAL A 93 3.01 12.94 -9.57
N GLN A 94 3.77 12.08 -10.25
CA GLN A 94 4.24 12.41 -11.60
C GLN A 94 3.27 11.79 -12.60
N ALA A 95 2.58 12.66 -13.34
CA ALA A 95 1.62 12.32 -14.39
C ALA A 95 2.32 12.14 -15.74
#